data_AF-A0A353HZ11-F1
#
_entry.id   AF-A0A353HZ11-F1
#
_cell.length_a   1.000
_cell.length_b   1.000
_cell.length_c   1.000
_cell.angle_alpha   90.00
_cell.angle_beta   90.00
_cell.angle_gamma   90.00
#
_symmetry.space_group_name_H-M   'P 1'
#
loop_
_entity.id
_entity.type
_entity.pdbx_description
1 polymer ?
#
loop_
_entity_poly.entity_id
_entity_poly.type
_entity_poly.pdbx_seq_one_letter_code
_entity_poly.pdbx_strand_id
1 'polypeptide(L)'
;MLAGCGKDKPAAPAVAGGDPKQGQRLMAQYQCAACHEIPEVPGAHGNAGPPLVAFGHKSYIAGGIPNVPDNLIRWLDNPQAMKPGTLM
;
A
#
# COMPACT_ATOMS: atom_id res chain seq x y z
N MET A 1 2.69 18.79 -34.53
CA MET A 1 3.65 18.36 -33.48
C MET A 1 2.86 17.61 -32.42
N LEU A 2 2.94 16.27 -32.41
CA LEU A 2 2.34 15.43 -31.37
C LEU A 2 3.34 15.34 -30.21
N ALA A 3 3.16 16.19 -29.19
CA ALA A 3 3.96 16.11 -27.96
C ALA A 3 3.51 14.87 -27.17
N GLY A 4 4.28 13.79 -27.28
CA GLY A 4 4.11 12.58 -26.49
C GLY A 4 4.40 12.85 -25.02
N CYS A 5 3.56 12.30 -24.15
CA CYS A 5 3.69 12.39 -22.71
C CYS A 5 5.12 12.05 -22.25
N GLY A 6 5.75 13.00 -21.56
CA GLY A 6 7.01 12.79 -20.85
C GLY A 6 6.87 11.64 -19.86
N LYS A 7 7.95 10.88 -19.68
CA LYS A 7 8.05 9.73 -18.76
C LYS A 7 8.13 10.17 -17.29
N ASP A 8 7.45 11.25 -16.94
CA ASP A 8 7.35 11.72 -15.57
C ASP A 8 6.31 10.84 -14.88
N LYS A 9 6.76 9.69 -14.37
CA LYS A 9 5.95 8.87 -13.48
C LYS A 9 5.57 9.78 -12.31
N PRO A 10 4.29 10.15 -12.12
CA PRO A 10 3.92 11.06 -11.05
C PRO A 10 4.42 10.46 -9.75
N ALA A 11 5.19 11.25 -8.99
CA ALA A 11 5.58 10.85 -7.64
C ALA A 11 4.30 10.51 -6.87
N ALA A 12 4.31 9.40 -6.12
CA ALA A 12 3.20 9.07 -5.25
C ALA A 12 2.93 10.31 -4.36
N PRO A 13 1.65 10.68 -4.15
CA PRO A 13 1.33 11.87 -3.37
C PRO A 13 1.99 11.78 -2.00
N ALA A 14 2.79 12.80 -1.66
CA ALA A 14 3.43 12.88 -0.36
C ALA A 14 2.34 13.05 0.71
N VAL A 15 2.29 12.12 1.67
CA VAL A 15 1.40 12.22 2.83
C VAL A 15 2.08 13.12 3.86
N ALA A 16 1.42 14.21 4.25
CA ALA A 16 1.97 15.13 5.23
C ALA A 16 2.31 14.41 6.55
N GLY A 17 3.55 14.56 7.02
CA GLY A 17 4.04 13.88 8.22
C GLY A 17 4.44 12.42 8.04
N GLY A 18 4.34 11.85 6.83
CA GLY A 18 4.79 10.49 6.55
C GLY A 18 6.29 10.40 6.25
N ASP A 19 6.95 9.37 6.81
CA ASP A 19 8.32 8.97 6.43
C ASP A 19 8.29 7.56 5.80
N PRO A 20 8.55 7.43 4.48
CA PRO A 20 8.61 6.14 3.80
C PRO A 20 9.61 5.15 4.41
N LYS A 21 10.76 5.64 4.92
CA LYS A 21 11.77 4.77 5.54
C LYS A 21 11.27 4.21 6.88
N GLN A 22 10.56 5.02 7.66
CA GLN A 22 9.88 4.55 8.86
C GLN A 22 8.79 3.54 8.50
N GLY A 23 7.97 3.83 7.48
CA GLY A 23 6.96 2.92 6.98
C GLY A 23 7.53 1.53 6.62
N GLN A 24 8.62 1.48 5.87
CA GLN A 24 9.30 0.23 5.51
C GLN A 24 9.75 -0.57 6.75
N ARG A 25 10.28 0.08 7.79
CA ARG A 25 10.65 -0.58 9.05
C ARG A 25 9.43 -1.13 9.79
N LEU A 26 8.34 -0.35 9.84
CA LEU A 26 7.10 -0.78 10.49
C LEU A 26 6.47 -1.96 9.75
N MET A 27 6.54 -2.01 8.42
CA MET A 27 6.05 -3.17 7.65
C MET A 27 6.76 -4.47 8.01
N ALA A 28 8.07 -4.40 8.26
CA ALA A 28 8.84 -5.54 8.76
C ALA A 28 8.46 -5.88 10.22
N GLN A 29 8.33 -4.87 11.08
CA GLN A 29 7.98 -5.06 12.50
C GLN A 29 6.60 -5.73 12.68
N TYR A 30 5.59 -5.23 11.97
CA TYR A 30 4.21 -5.74 12.02
C TYR A 30 3.96 -6.94 11.09
N GLN A 31 5.01 -7.54 10.54
CA GLN A 31 4.94 -8.77 9.74
C GLN A 31 4.03 -8.66 8.50
N CYS A 32 3.93 -7.48 7.89
CA CYS A 32 3.15 -7.30 6.65
C CYS A 32 3.65 -8.23 5.53
N ALA A 33 4.96 -8.47 5.52
CA ALA A 33 5.69 -9.37 4.63
C ALA A 33 5.27 -10.85 4.73
N ALA A 34 4.68 -11.27 5.85
CA ALA A 34 4.24 -12.66 6.05
C ALA A 34 3.03 -13.00 5.16
N CYS A 35 2.16 -12.01 4.90
CA CYS A 35 0.96 -12.20 4.08
C CYS A 35 1.11 -11.60 2.68
N HIS A 36 1.90 -10.55 2.52
CA HIS A 36 2.02 -9.80 1.26
C HIS A 36 3.42 -9.86 0.67
N GLU A 37 3.50 -9.89 -0.66
CA GLU A 37 4.71 -9.58 -1.41
C GLU A 37 4.95 -8.06 -1.42
N ILE A 38 6.14 -7.65 -1.00
CA ILE A 38 6.53 -6.23 -0.91
C ILE A 38 7.95 -6.07 -1.47
N PRO A 39 8.14 -5.58 -2.70
CA PRO A 39 9.43 -5.61 -3.40
C PRO A 39 10.60 -4.97 -2.66
N GLU A 40 10.34 -3.95 -1.85
CA GLU A 40 11.37 -3.18 -1.13
C GLU A 40 11.64 -3.73 0.29
N VAL A 41 10.89 -4.73 0.74
CA VAL A 41 11.07 -5.34 2.07
C VAL A 41 11.74 -6.71 1.92
N PRO A 42 12.95 -6.92 2.48
CA PRO A 42 13.63 -8.21 2.40
C PRO A 42 12.78 -9.35 2.97
N GLY A 43 12.68 -10.47 2.24
CA GLY A 43 11.92 -11.66 2.66
C GLY A 43 10.40 -11.55 2.52
N ALA A 44 9.87 -10.45 1.97
CA ALA A 44 8.44 -10.27 1.75
C ALA A 44 7.95 -11.02 0.51
N HIS A 45 7.67 -12.31 0.70
CA HIS A 45 7.14 -13.22 -0.32
C HIS A 45 5.79 -13.83 0.08
N GLY A 46 5.08 -13.22 1.03
CA GLY A 46 3.75 -13.66 1.44
C GLY A 46 2.76 -13.62 0.28
N ASN A 47 1.87 -14.61 0.23
CA ASN A 47 0.86 -14.76 -0.83
C ASN A 47 -0.57 -15.00 -0.30
N ALA A 48 -0.76 -14.95 1.02
CA ALA A 48 -2.09 -15.00 1.62
C ALA A 48 -2.92 -13.75 1.27
N GLY A 49 -2.26 -12.60 1.14
CA GLY A 49 -2.79 -11.36 0.62
C GLY A 49 -2.26 -11.04 -0.79
N PRO A 50 -2.90 -10.09 -1.51
CA PRO A 50 -2.43 -9.67 -2.83
C PRO A 50 -1.09 -8.92 -2.74
N PRO A 51 -0.28 -8.93 -3.81
CA PRO A 51 1.00 -8.21 -3.83
C PRO A 51 0.80 -6.69 -3.70
N LEU A 52 1.68 -6.03 -2.92
CA LEU A 52 1.68 -4.59 -2.69
C LEU A 52 2.60 -3.83 -3.66
N VAL A 53 3.00 -4.46 -4.76
CA VAL A 53 3.77 -3.85 -5.84
C VAL A 53 3.07 -2.58 -6.31
N ALA A 54 3.81 -1.47 -6.32
CA ALA A 54 3.31 -0.16 -6.75
C ALA A 54 1.99 0.27 -6.06
N PHE A 55 1.80 -0.11 -4.79
CA PHE A 55 0.55 0.13 -4.05
C PHE A 55 0.09 1.59 -4.07
N GLY A 56 1.01 2.55 -3.98
CA GLY A 56 0.71 3.99 -4.05
C GLY A 56 0.05 4.44 -5.37
N HIS A 57 0.08 3.62 -6.41
CA HIS A 57 -0.60 3.88 -7.69
C HIS A 57 -1.95 3.16 -7.82
N LYS A 58 -2.32 2.30 -6.87
CA LYS A 58 -3.62 1.60 -6.89
C LYS A 58 -4.72 2.56 -6.44
N SER A 59 -5.84 2.57 -7.15
CA SER A 59 -7.00 3.43 -6.80
C SER A 59 -7.81 2.91 -5.61
N TYR A 60 -7.75 1.61 -5.33
CA TYR A 60 -8.56 0.97 -4.30
C TYR A 60 -7.75 0.05 -3.38
N ILE A 61 -8.12 0.08 -2.11
CA ILE A 61 -7.73 -0.83 -1.03
C ILE A 61 -8.77 -1.95 -0.97
N ALA A 62 -8.30 -3.18 -0.75
CA ALA A 62 -9.14 -4.37 -0.57
C ALA A 62 -10.21 -4.61 -1.66
N GLY A 63 -10.02 -4.04 -2.86
CA GLY A 63 -10.91 -4.19 -4.02
C GLY A 63 -12.09 -3.21 -4.10
N GLY A 64 -12.25 -2.27 -3.16
CA GLY A 64 -13.40 -1.36 -3.19
C GLY A 64 -13.33 -0.10 -2.31
N ILE A 65 -12.34 0.02 -1.42
CA ILE A 65 -12.19 1.20 -0.56
C ILE A 65 -11.27 2.20 -1.28
N PRO A 66 -11.64 3.47 -1.49
CA PRO A 66 -10.74 4.43 -2.15
C PRO A 66 -9.39 4.55 -1.46
N ASN A 67 -8.29 4.46 -2.21
CA ASN A 67 -6.93 4.51 -1.69
C ASN A 67 -6.48 5.96 -1.45
N VAL A 68 -6.94 6.51 -0.33
CA VAL A 68 -6.55 7.82 0.19
C VAL A 68 -6.01 7.66 1.61
N PRO A 69 -5.15 8.57 2.12
CA PRO A 69 -4.47 8.39 3.40
C PRO A 69 -5.40 8.06 4.58
N ASP A 70 -6.51 8.79 4.73
CA ASP A 70 -7.46 8.57 5.83
C ASP A 70 -8.09 7.17 5.79
N ASN A 71 -8.42 6.66 4.60
CA ASN A 71 -8.97 5.32 4.45
C ASN A 71 -7.91 4.25 4.71
N LEU A 72 -6.67 4.48 4.27
CA LEU A 72 -5.58 3.55 4.53
C LEU A 72 -5.27 3.44 6.02
N ILE A 73 -5.28 4.57 6.74
CA ILE A 73 -5.11 4.58 8.21
C ILE A 73 -6.20 3.75 8.88
N ARG A 74 -7.47 4.00 8.53
CA ARG A 74 -8.61 3.24 9.08
C ARG A 74 -8.55 1.76 8.73
N TRP A 75 -8.10 1.44 7.52
CA TRP A 75 -7.92 0.07 7.06
C TRP A 75 -6.85 -0.66 7.88
N LEU A 76 -5.70 -0.03 8.12
CA LEU A 76 -4.62 -0.62 8.92
C LEU A 76 -4.99 -0.76 10.40
N ASP A 77 -5.83 0.13 10.93
CA ASP A 77 -6.29 0.10 12.33
C ASP A 77 -7.36 -0.99 12.58
N ASN A 78 -8.38 -1.08 11.71
CA ASN A 78 -9.46 -2.06 11.86
C ASN A 78 -10.03 -2.52 10.50
N PRO A 79 -9.35 -3.48 9.83
CA PRO A 79 -9.79 -4.02 8.54
C PRO A 79 -11.20 -4.63 8.60
N GLN A 80 -11.55 -5.32 9.70
CA GLN A 80 -12.85 -5.97 9.86
C GLN A 80 -14.02 -4.98 9.86
N ALA A 81 -13.84 -3.80 10.45
CA ALA A 81 -14.86 -2.75 10.44
C ALA A 81 -15.11 -2.19 9.02
N MET A 82 -14.09 -2.21 8.17
CA MET A 82 -14.19 -1.70 6.79
C MET A 82 -14.60 -2.78 5.77
N LYS A 83 -14.17 -4.02 5.97
CA LYS A 83 -14.51 -5.18 5.13
C LYS A 83 -14.71 -6.43 6.01
N PRO A 84 -15.93 -6.65 6.51
CA PRO A 84 -16.22 -7.82 7.33
C PRO A 84 -15.86 -9.14 6.63
N GLY A 85 -15.18 -10.04 7.36
CA GLY A 85 -14.75 -11.32 6.83
C GLY A 85 -13.46 -11.27 6.01
N THR A 86 -12.74 -10.14 6.01
CA THR A 86 -11.38 -10.10 5.50
C THR A 86 -10.44 -10.96 6.36
N LEU A 87 -9.32 -11.43 5.80
CA LEU A 87 -8.27 -12.13 6.55
C LEU A 87 -7.14 -11.19 6.98
N MET A 88 -7.26 -9.91 6.63
CA MET A 88 -6.35 -8.85 7.05
C MET A 88 -6.75 -8.30 8.41
#